data_AF-A0A3L9LTT5-F1
#
_entry.id   AF-A0A3L9LTT5-F1
#
_cell.length_a   1.000
_cell.length_b   1.000
_cell.length_c   1.000
_cell.angle_alpha   90.00
_cell.angle_beta   90.00
_cell.angle_gamma   90.00
#
_symmetry.space_group_name_H-M   'P 1'
#
loop_
_entity.id
_entity.type
_entity.pdbx_description
1 polymer ?
#
loop_
_entity_poly.entity_id
_entity_poly.type
_entity_poly.pdbx_seq_one_letter_code
_entity_poly.pdbx_strand_id
1 'polypeptide(L)'
;MEGKPINLLLMIILTSHTSCNALLTTKTHSVNSARTLEILMDLFKNCIPTYQPTICIAYHREMESDFLRKLTKIACLTVVGYTANRDPNLETKAILKNISEKKNLKDIERKRKVNAFLINANSIKILDKVMTKLQNSIWWNSLGLFIAMETNPKTNGCTKASDFIWSMWSYGVLSSIFLCLDELDTPRIYTFNPYDDYAPSSWTRVHRSHSRNGHPWTLYRQEYTHGRDACNEVVFDKTRILQGYPIRVNACPREPTLYIHPSKTGLEKFSGEDGMMITSIAQVLMATLSDISYFDVKCELEFEDANATYQGMMADLALKKVDIGMNMRYLKSYKGLLSTYPHITSQLCFATKLKESVSSWIIIEALFSNMAQSGIFLIFTISMIVTNYFEGKNISNAFIHSIRLILNTPVKNLPKTTAGRFVGYAELLVLLVIHTLLTARFVSVLTNSISTDNIDTLEELQSANYPVLASPSFRDTLENSKLIDRLVLLNNSDTCTTKVIYENMERICVDDCLSLEAIAVQNKLHIGTHKLANNYVNYVARADWPLIDRVNVIIQRTVEAGLTNYWRSSNIPVVSQEHVYLLQNTMNAQSSAVLFKNFKFTFRLFGMGLCVASFIFIAEIIVKFLFHY
;
A
#
# COMPACT_ATOMS: atom_id res chain seq x y z
N MET A 1 -0.37 -26.34 22.22
CA MET A 1 -1.13 -27.60 22.22
C MET A 1 -1.80 -27.74 20.87
N GLU A 2 -1.59 -28.90 20.26
CA GLU A 2 -2.27 -29.48 19.08
C GLU A 2 -2.24 -28.70 17.75
N GLY A 3 -1.21 -29.01 16.97
CA GLY A 3 -1.22 -28.84 15.52
C GLY A 3 -2.12 -29.86 14.84
N LYS A 4 -2.79 -29.44 13.77
CA LYS A 4 -3.45 -30.32 12.80
C LYS A 4 -2.69 -30.27 11.47
N PRO A 5 -2.31 -31.43 10.90
CA PRO A 5 -1.72 -31.48 9.58
C PRO A 5 -2.83 -31.40 8.52
N ILE A 6 -2.67 -30.52 7.54
CA ILE A 6 -3.51 -30.53 6.34
C ILE A 6 -2.94 -31.60 5.41
N ASN A 7 -3.75 -32.64 5.22
CA ASN A 7 -3.46 -33.76 4.34
C ASN A 7 -3.15 -33.31 2.92
N LEU A 8 -1.95 -33.66 2.50
CA LEU A 8 -1.47 -33.77 1.14
C LEU A 8 -2.36 -34.81 0.42
N LEU A 9 -3.27 -34.40 -0.46
CA LEU A 9 -3.94 -35.33 -1.38
C LEU A 9 -3.29 -35.23 -2.77
N LEU A 10 -2.73 -36.38 -3.13
CA LEU A 10 -2.06 -36.74 -4.35
C LEU A 10 -2.89 -36.48 -5.61
N MET A 11 -2.19 -36.05 -6.65
CA MET A 11 -2.41 -36.25 -8.09
C MET A 11 -3.70 -36.97 -8.53
N ILE A 12 -4.51 -36.23 -9.29
CA ILE A 12 -5.18 -36.81 -10.46
C ILE A 12 -4.56 -36.13 -11.69
N ILE A 13 -3.71 -36.87 -12.39
CA ILE A 13 -3.30 -36.58 -13.76
C ILE A 13 -4.54 -36.80 -14.64
N LEU A 14 -5.24 -35.71 -14.98
CA LEU A 14 -6.14 -35.69 -16.12
C LEU A 14 -5.39 -35.02 -17.27
N THR A 15 -4.70 -35.84 -18.05
CA THR A 15 -4.25 -35.48 -19.40
C THR A 15 -5.49 -35.31 -20.28
N SER A 16 -6.08 -34.11 -20.28
CA SER A 16 -7.05 -33.72 -21.30
C SER A 16 -6.30 -33.23 -22.53
N HIS A 17 -5.88 -34.17 -23.38
CA HIS A 17 -5.60 -33.88 -24.78
C HIS A 17 -6.92 -33.52 -25.47
N THR A 18 -7.37 -32.27 -25.33
CA THR A 18 -8.50 -31.75 -26.10
C THR A 18 -8.03 -31.38 -27.50
N SER A 19 -8.29 -32.26 -28.46
CA SER A 19 -8.01 -32.07 -29.88
C SER A 19 -8.83 -30.91 -30.48
N CYS A 20 -8.15 -29.87 -30.95
CA CYS A 20 -8.69 -28.78 -31.76
C CYS A 20 -8.87 -29.23 -33.23
N ASN A 21 -9.97 -29.91 -33.56
CA ASN A 21 -10.32 -30.20 -34.96
C ASN A 21 -11.45 -29.29 -35.44
N ALA A 22 -11.16 -28.41 -36.40
CA ALA A 22 -12.14 -27.68 -37.19
C ALA A 22 -12.05 -28.14 -38.66
N LEU A 23 -13.20 -28.48 -39.25
CA LEU A 23 -13.34 -28.88 -40.65
C LEU A 23 -13.46 -27.61 -41.53
N LEU A 24 -12.58 -27.46 -42.52
CA LEU A 24 -12.62 -26.38 -43.52
C LEU A 24 -12.43 -26.98 -44.92
N THR A 25 -13.19 -26.48 -45.90
CA THR A 25 -13.21 -26.93 -47.31
C THR A 25 -12.23 -26.15 -48.20
N THR A 26 -11.77 -26.80 -49.28
CA THR A 26 -10.60 -26.42 -50.11
C THR A 26 -10.94 -25.57 -51.33
N LYS A 27 -10.09 -24.59 -51.66
CA LYS A 27 -9.98 -23.92 -52.98
C LYS A 27 -8.51 -23.63 -53.30
N THR A 28 -8.16 -23.64 -54.58
CA THR A 28 -6.79 -23.73 -55.15
C THR A 28 -5.99 -22.42 -55.18
N HIS A 29 -4.65 -22.57 -55.17
CA HIS A 29 -3.61 -21.66 -54.66
C HIS A 29 -2.95 -20.67 -55.65
N SER A 30 -2.20 -19.71 -55.09
CA SER A 30 -1.12 -18.97 -55.77
C SER A 30 0.25 -19.34 -55.16
N VAL A 31 1.29 -19.54 -55.97
CA VAL A 31 2.61 -20.12 -55.56
C VAL A 31 3.35 -19.31 -54.47
N ASN A 32 3.16 -17.98 -54.40
CA ASN A 32 3.88 -17.13 -53.44
C ASN A 32 3.34 -17.25 -52.00
N SER A 33 2.17 -17.86 -51.77
CA SER A 33 1.62 -18.06 -50.42
C SER A 33 2.27 -19.25 -49.70
N ALA A 34 2.79 -20.25 -50.42
CA ALA A 34 3.33 -21.48 -49.84
C ALA A 34 4.65 -21.27 -49.08
N ARG A 35 5.57 -20.46 -49.62
CA ARG A 35 6.88 -20.23 -48.98
C ARG A 35 6.78 -19.39 -47.71
N THR A 36 6.01 -18.29 -47.76
CA THR A 36 5.72 -17.45 -46.58
C THR A 36 5.05 -18.27 -45.47
N LEU A 37 4.17 -19.19 -45.86
CA LEU A 37 3.52 -20.13 -44.97
C LEU A 37 4.52 -21.05 -44.27
N GLU A 38 5.45 -21.66 -44.99
CA GLU A 38 6.48 -22.53 -44.40
C GLU A 38 7.32 -21.81 -43.35
N ILE A 39 7.69 -20.56 -43.63
CA ILE A 39 8.46 -19.70 -42.72
C ILE A 39 7.67 -19.40 -41.46
N LEU A 40 6.39 -19.02 -41.58
CA LEU A 40 5.52 -18.78 -40.43
C LEU A 40 5.38 -20.04 -39.57
N MET A 41 5.22 -21.19 -40.21
CA MET A 41 5.09 -22.47 -39.51
C MET A 41 6.38 -22.83 -38.76
N ASP A 42 7.54 -22.58 -39.37
CA ASP A 42 8.84 -22.84 -38.74
C ASP A 42 9.11 -21.85 -37.59
N LEU A 43 8.80 -20.56 -37.77
CA LEU A 43 8.84 -19.56 -36.68
C LEU A 43 7.92 -19.94 -35.52
N PHE A 44 6.69 -20.37 -35.78
CA PHE A 44 5.79 -20.75 -34.69
C PHE A 44 6.20 -22.03 -33.99
N LYS A 45 6.69 -23.01 -34.74
CA LYS A 45 7.14 -24.29 -34.20
C LYS A 45 8.39 -24.15 -33.33
N ASN A 46 9.31 -23.27 -33.73
CA ASN A 46 10.61 -23.15 -33.08
C ASN A 46 10.67 -21.98 -32.08
N CYS A 47 9.91 -20.89 -32.28
CA CYS A 47 10.09 -19.64 -31.52
C CYS A 47 9.01 -19.41 -30.45
N ILE A 48 7.84 -20.06 -30.54
CA ILE A 48 6.85 -19.98 -29.46
C ILE A 48 7.17 -21.09 -28.45
N PRO A 49 7.25 -20.78 -27.14
CA PRO A 49 7.42 -21.80 -26.11
C PRO A 49 6.33 -22.90 -26.21
N THR A 50 6.75 -24.16 -26.08
CA THR A 50 5.95 -25.36 -26.34
C THR A 50 4.81 -25.61 -25.35
N TYR A 51 4.77 -24.92 -24.21
CA TYR A 51 3.68 -25.05 -23.25
C TYR A 51 2.44 -24.26 -23.72
N GLN A 52 1.61 -24.93 -24.52
CA GLN A 52 0.30 -24.47 -25.03
C GLN A 52 0.34 -23.13 -25.79
N PRO A 53 0.92 -23.09 -27.01
CA PRO A 53 0.88 -21.90 -27.84
C PRO A 53 -0.58 -21.56 -28.19
N THR A 54 -1.05 -20.42 -27.68
CA THR A 54 -2.27 -19.75 -28.13
C THR A 54 -1.85 -18.75 -29.20
N ILE A 55 -2.33 -18.96 -30.43
CA ILE A 55 -2.09 -18.07 -31.56
C ILE A 55 -3.39 -17.32 -31.86
N CYS A 56 -3.32 -16.00 -31.89
CA CYS A 56 -4.40 -15.16 -32.40
C CYS A 56 -4.07 -14.73 -33.83
N ILE A 57 -4.92 -15.10 -34.79
CA ILE A 57 -4.82 -14.60 -36.15
C ILE A 57 -5.79 -13.43 -36.29
N ALA A 58 -5.26 -12.29 -36.71
CA ALA A 58 -6.06 -11.14 -37.10
C ALA A 58 -5.84 -10.83 -38.59
N TYR A 59 -6.92 -10.87 -39.37
CA TYR A 59 -6.84 -10.70 -40.83
C TYR A 59 -7.92 -9.77 -41.39
N HIS A 60 -7.56 -9.07 -42.47
CA HIS A 60 -8.47 -8.24 -43.25
C HIS A 60 -9.09 -8.96 -44.47
N ARG A 61 -8.44 -10.00 -45.00
CA ARG A 61 -8.95 -10.85 -46.09
C ARG A 61 -8.92 -12.31 -45.65
N GLU A 62 -9.83 -13.12 -46.20
CA GLU A 62 -9.85 -14.57 -45.96
C GLU A 62 -8.44 -15.15 -46.12
N MET A 63 -7.92 -15.74 -45.05
CA MET A 63 -6.73 -16.57 -45.13
C MET A 63 -7.09 -17.91 -45.76
N GLU A 64 -6.15 -18.50 -46.49
CA GLU A 64 -6.34 -19.83 -47.09
C GLU A 64 -6.76 -20.85 -46.02
N SER A 65 -7.84 -21.60 -46.29
CA SER A 65 -8.38 -22.59 -45.35
C SER A 65 -7.37 -23.68 -44.98
N ASP A 66 -6.50 -24.04 -45.91
CA ASP A 66 -5.40 -24.98 -45.69
C ASP A 66 -4.35 -24.48 -44.72
N PHE A 67 -4.08 -23.17 -44.71
CA PHE A 67 -3.17 -22.57 -43.74
C PHE A 67 -3.75 -22.66 -42.33
N LEU A 68 -5.00 -22.23 -42.14
CA LEU A 68 -5.67 -22.29 -40.85
C LEU A 68 -5.69 -23.74 -40.33
N ARG A 69 -5.96 -24.71 -41.20
CA ARG A 69 -5.93 -26.15 -40.87
C ARG A 69 -4.54 -26.65 -40.47
N LYS A 70 -3.47 -26.14 -41.06
CA LYS A 70 -2.09 -26.48 -40.66
C LYS A 70 -1.76 -25.86 -39.30
N LEU A 71 -2.16 -24.62 -39.05
CA LEU A 71 -1.93 -23.94 -37.76
C LEU A 71 -2.69 -24.56 -36.60
N THR A 72 -3.94 -24.98 -36.79
CA THR A 72 -4.73 -25.63 -35.72
C THR A 72 -4.14 -26.96 -35.24
N LYS A 73 -3.25 -27.58 -36.04
CA LYS A 73 -2.51 -28.79 -35.63
C LYS A 73 -1.36 -28.48 -34.67
N ILE A 74 -0.87 -27.25 -34.65
CA ILE A 74 0.30 -26.83 -33.86
C ILE A 74 -0.11 -26.00 -32.65
N ALA A 75 -1.19 -25.22 -32.76
CA ALA A 75 -1.59 -24.26 -31.74
C ALA A 75 -3.10 -24.13 -31.58
N CYS A 76 -3.53 -23.69 -30.40
CA CYS A 76 -4.90 -23.24 -30.17
C CYS A 76 -5.11 -21.93 -30.92
N LEU A 77 -5.99 -21.97 -31.92
CA LEU A 77 -6.23 -20.84 -32.81
C LEU A 77 -7.45 -20.02 -32.36
N THR A 78 -7.27 -18.71 -32.24
CA THR A 78 -8.37 -17.76 -32.18
C THR A 78 -8.29 -16.82 -33.38
N VAL A 79 -9.43 -16.55 -34.00
CA VAL A 79 -9.51 -15.72 -35.20
C VAL A 79 -10.26 -14.43 -34.85
N VAL A 80 -9.60 -13.29 -35.08
CA VAL A 80 -10.20 -11.96 -34.95
C VAL A 80 -10.30 -11.35 -36.35
N GLY A 81 -11.38 -11.66 -37.05
CA GLY A 81 -11.60 -11.22 -38.43
C GLY A 81 -12.03 -9.75 -38.54
N TYR A 82 -11.61 -9.10 -39.63
CA TYR A 82 -12.10 -7.78 -40.08
C TYR A 82 -12.60 -7.93 -41.53
N THR A 83 -13.79 -8.49 -41.73
CA THR A 83 -14.44 -8.53 -43.06
C THR A 83 -15.82 -7.88 -43.02
N ALA A 84 -16.13 -7.09 -44.06
CA ALA A 84 -17.44 -6.47 -44.23
C ALA A 84 -18.53 -7.48 -44.65
N ASN A 85 -18.13 -8.59 -45.29
CA ASN A 85 -18.99 -9.76 -45.52
C ASN A 85 -18.77 -10.75 -44.38
N ARG A 86 -19.79 -10.84 -43.52
CA ARG A 86 -19.85 -11.69 -42.33
C ARG A 86 -20.24 -13.12 -42.73
N ASP A 87 -19.38 -14.11 -42.48
CA ASP A 87 -19.84 -15.49 -42.34
C ASP A 87 -20.02 -15.81 -40.84
N PRO A 88 -21.26 -15.76 -40.31
CA PRO A 88 -21.52 -15.98 -38.89
C PRO A 88 -21.15 -17.39 -38.40
N ASN A 89 -20.99 -18.38 -39.29
CA ASN A 89 -20.70 -19.76 -38.90
C ASN A 89 -19.26 -19.99 -38.42
N LEU A 90 -18.30 -19.17 -38.86
CA LEU A 90 -16.89 -19.26 -38.45
C LEU A 90 -16.65 -18.64 -37.07
N GLU A 91 -17.28 -17.51 -36.75
CA GLU A 91 -17.21 -16.90 -35.41
C GLU A 91 -17.91 -17.76 -34.36
N THR A 92 -19.10 -18.29 -34.68
CA THR A 92 -19.92 -19.07 -33.74
C THR A 92 -19.21 -20.36 -33.28
N LYS A 93 -18.44 -21.01 -34.17
CA LYS A 93 -17.66 -22.22 -33.80
C LYS A 93 -16.36 -21.93 -33.05
N ALA A 94 -15.71 -20.78 -33.27
CA ALA A 94 -14.52 -20.37 -32.54
C ALA A 94 -14.86 -19.82 -31.14
N ILE A 95 -16.04 -19.20 -30.97
CA ILE A 95 -16.45 -18.50 -29.75
C ILE A 95 -17.17 -19.43 -28.75
N LEU A 96 -17.91 -20.45 -29.20
CA LEU A 96 -18.82 -21.19 -28.29
C LEU A 96 -18.29 -22.48 -27.64
N LYS A 97 -17.14 -23.03 -28.04
CA LYS A 97 -16.68 -24.31 -27.45
C LYS A 97 -15.86 -24.15 -26.14
N ASN A 98 -15.66 -22.94 -25.64
CA ASN A 98 -14.72 -22.69 -24.53
C ASN A 98 -15.20 -21.69 -23.45
N ILE A 99 -16.46 -21.25 -23.49
CA ILE A 99 -17.00 -20.18 -22.61
C ILE A 99 -18.08 -20.70 -21.62
N SER A 100 -18.39 -22.00 -21.59
CA SER A 100 -19.44 -22.52 -20.69
C SER A 100 -19.01 -22.80 -19.25
N GLU A 101 -17.77 -22.51 -18.84
CA GLU A 101 -17.34 -22.67 -17.44
C GLU A 101 -17.15 -21.30 -16.76
N LYS A 102 -18.16 -20.90 -15.98
CA LYS A 102 -18.11 -19.79 -15.02
C LYS A 102 -17.12 -20.10 -13.88
N LYS A 103 -15.81 -20.11 -14.16
CA LYS A 103 -14.77 -19.97 -13.12
C LYS A 103 -14.19 -18.56 -13.17
N ASN A 104 -13.90 -18.02 -11.99
CA ASN A 104 -13.43 -16.66 -11.69
C ASN A 104 -12.69 -15.98 -12.86
N LEU A 105 -13.12 -14.77 -13.24
CA LEU A 105 -12.43 -13.93 -14.25
C LEU A 105 -10.92 -13.80 -13.99
N LYS A 106 -10.52 -13.77 -12.71
CA LYS A 106 -9.11 -13.74 -12.28
C LYS A 106 -8.30 -14.97 -12.72
N ASP A 107 -8.92 -16.14 -12.83
CA ASP A 107 -8.26 -17.36 -13.35
C ASP A 107 -8.16 -17.34 -14.87
N ILE A 108 -9.09 -16.66 -15.56
CA ILE A 108 -9.10 -16.53 -17.03
C ILE A 108 -8.02 -15.54 -17.48
N GLU A 109 -7.88 -14.39 -16.81
CA GLU A 109 -6.81 -13.41 -17.07
C GLU A 109 -5.41 -13.99 -16.84
N ARG A 110 -5.27 -14.92 -15.89
CA ARG A 110 -3.99 -15.57 -15.58
C ARG A 110 -3.62 -16.71 -16.52
N LYS A 111 -4.61 -17.43 -17.10
CA LYS A 111 -4.37 -18.70 -17.81
C LYS A 111 -4.40 -18.62 -19.34
N ARG A 112 -4.83 -17.51 -19.96
CA ARG A 112 -4.97 -17.45 -21.43
C ARG A 112 -4.48 -16.13 -22.05
N LYS A 113 -3.26 -15.70 -21.73
CA LYS A 113 -2.59 -14.68 -22.56
C LYS A 113 -2.17 -15.33 -23.87
N VAL A 114 -2.55 -14.72 -25.00
CA VAL A 114 -2.08 -15.12 -26.32
C VAL A 114 -0.60 -14.79 -26.42
N ASN A 115 0.22 -15.76 -26.77
CA ASN A 115 1.68 -15.57 -26.81
C ASN A 115 2.18 -15.18 -28.20
N ALA A 116 1.37 -15.38 -29.24
CA ALA A 116 1.71 -14.94 -30.58
C ALA A 116 0.52 -14.47 -31.40
N PHE A 117 0.75 -13.45 -32.21
CA PHE A 117 -0.24 -12.80 -33.06
C PHE A 117 0.26 -12.83 -34.50
N LEU A 118 -0.56 -13.38 -35.40
CA LEU A 118 -0.33 -13.28 -36.82
C LEU A 118 -1.24 -12.21 -37.40
N ILE A 119 -0.65 -11.16 -37.95
CA ILE A 119 -1.36 -10.01 -38.49
C ILE A 119 -1.20 -9.97 -39.99
N ASN A 120 -2.32 -10.08 -40.69
CA ASN A 120 -2.38 -9.89 -42.12
C ASN A 120 -3.03 -8.53 -42.43
N ALA A 121 -2.20 -7.58 -42.85
CA ALA A 121 -2.61 -6.24 -43.26
C ALA A 121 -1.84 -5.81 -44.51
N ASN A 122 -2.55 -5.22 -45.48
CA ASN A 122 -1.97 -4.71 -46.74
C ASN A 122 -1.67 -3.19 -46.72
N SER A 123 -2.04 -2.51 -45.64
CA SER A 123 -1.83 -1.08 -45.44
C SER A 123 -1.76 -0.74 -43.95
N ILE A 124 -1.09 0.37 -43.64
CA ILE A 124 -0.95 0.89 -42.28
C ILE A 124 -2.31 1.17 -41.63
N LYS A 125 -3.26 1.74 -42.38
CA LYS A 125 -4.62 2.01 -41.90
C LYS A 125 -5.37 0.75 -41.47
N ILE A 126 -5.11 -0.38 -42.14
CA ILE A 126 -5.71 -1.66 -41.80
C ILE A 126 -4.99 -2.28 -40.59
N LEU A 127 -3.67 -2.17 -40.52
CA LEU A 127 -2.90 -2.58 -39.35
C LEU A 127 -3.39 -1.85 -38.10
N ASP A 128 -3.52 -0.53 -38.13
CA ASP A 128 -3.97 0.27 -36.98
C ASP A 128 -5.37 -0.14 -36.50
N LYS A 129 -6.29 -0.40 -37.44
CA LYS A 129 -7.63 -0.92 -37.12
C LYS A 129 -7.57 -2.29 -36.44
N VAL A 130 -6.74 -3.19 -36.95
CA VAL A 130 -6.53 -4.53 -36.37
C VAL A 130 -5.92 -4.43 -34.98
N MET A 131 -4.86 -3.63 -34.82
CA MET A 131 -4.19 -3.41 -33.53
C MET A 131 -5.14 -2.79 -32.50
N THR A 132 -5.95 -1.81 -32.89
CA THR A 132 -6.98 -1.22 -32.02
C THR A 132 -8.01 -2.26 -31.59
N LYS A 133 -8.48 -3.12 -32.50
CA LYS A 133 -9.42 -4.20 -32.18
C LYS A 133 -8.80 -5.24 -31.25
N LEU A 134 -7.53 -5.60 -31.49
CA LEU A 134 -6.78 -6.52 -30.64
C LEU A 134 -6.57 -5.95 -29.24
N GLN A 135 -6.15 -4.69 -29.11
CA GLN A 135 -5.94 -4.00 -27.84
C GLN A 135 -7.20 -3.93 -26.98
N ASN A 136 -8.37 -3.82 -27.62
CA ASN A 136 -9.68 -3.82 -26.94
C ASN A 136 -10.23 -5.24 -26.68
N SER A 137 -9.51 -6.30 -27.07
CA SER A 137 -9.95 -7.68 -26.90
C SER A 137 -9.36 -8.31 -25.64
N ILE A 138 -10.04 -9.34 -25.12
CA ILE A 138 -9.55 -10.17 -24.00
C ILE A 138 -8.24 -10.91 -24.31
N TRP A 139 -7.88 -10.99 -25.60
CA TRP A 139 -6.71 -11.70 -26.09
C TRP A 139 -5.46 -10.82 -26.13
N TRP A 140 -5.58 -9.51 -25.89
CA TRP A 140 -4.45 -8.58 -25.95
C TRP A 140 -3.33 -9.01 -25.02
N ASN A 141 -2.13 -9.10 -25.56
CA ASN A 141 -0.92 -9.33 -24.79
C ASN A 141 0.25 -8.61 -25.50
N SER A 142 0.61 -7.42 -25.01
CA SER A 142 1.70 -6.62 -25.59
C SER A 142 3.08 -7.28 -25.49
N LEU A 143 3.24 -8.27 -24.61
CA LEU A 143 4.47 -9.06 -24.44
C LEU A 143 4.55 -10.24 -25.41
N GLY A 144 3.46 -10.56 -26.10
CA GLY A 144 3.43 -11.61 -27.11
C GLY A 144 4.27 -11.27 -28.35
N LEU A 145 4.52 -12.28 -29.18
CA LEU A 145 5.22 -12.13 -30.46
C LEU A 145 4.22 -11.72 -31.55
N PHE A 146 4.40 -10.56 -32.17
CA PHE A 146 3.56 -10.08 -33.27
C PHE A 146 4.28 -10.24 -34.59
N ILE A 147 3.73 -11.04 -35.49
CA ILE A 147 4.24 -11.25 -36.84
C ILE A 147 3.26 -10.61 -37.82
N ALA A 148 3.66 -9.49 -38.42
CA ALA A 148 2.92 -8.87 -39.50
C ALA A 148 3.45 -9.38 -40.85
N MET A 149 2.55 -9.62 -41.79
CA MET A 149 2.90 -10.08 -43.14
C MET A 149 2.25 -9.20 -44.22
N GLU A 150 3.01 -8.89 -45.27
CA GLU A 150 2.48 -8.24 -46.47
C GLU A 150 1.77 -9.27 -47.36
N THR A 151 0.56 -8.94 -47.81
CA THR A 151 -0.24 -9.83 -48.67
C THR A 151 -0.05 -9.60 -50.15
N ASN A 152 0.50 -8.44 -50.54
CA ASN A 152 0.80 -8.14 -51.93
C ASN A 152 2.30 -7.86 -52.13
N PRO A 153 3.13 -8.92 -52.19
CA PRO A 153 4.57 -8.75 -52.35
C PRO A 153 4.91 -8.04 -53.67
N LYS A 154 4.11 -8.23 -54.72
CA LYS A 154 4.38 -7.71 -56.07
C LYS A 154 4.31 -6.19 -56.20
N THR A 155 3.52 -5.51 -55.38
CA THR A 155 3.31 -4.06 -55.54
C THR A 155 4.05 -3.21 -54.51
N ASN A 156 4.34 -3.77 -53.33
CA ASN A 156 4.91 -3.00 -52.22
C ASN A 156 6.20 -3.61 -51.63
N GLY A 157 6.51 -4.88 -51.94
CA GLY A 157 7.68 -5.60 -51.44
C GLY A 157 7.93 -5.40 -49.94
N CYS A 158 9.20 -5.20 -49.58
CA CYS A 158 9.63 -4.94 -48.21
C CYS A 158 9.69 -3.44 -47.83
N THR A 159 9.20 -2.54 -48.70
CA THR A 159 9.35 -1.08 -48.49
C THR A 159 8.57 -0.55 -47.27
N LYS A 160 7.46 -1.20 -46.92
CA LYS A 160 6.57 -0.81 -45.82
C LYS A 160 7.00 -1.34 -44.44
N ALA A 161 8.11 -2.06 -44.36
CA ALA A 161 8.54 -2.71 -43.12
C ALA A 161 8.70 -1.71 -41.96
N SER A 162 9.31 -0.55 -42.23
CA SER A 162 9.52 0.50 -41.24
C SER A 162 8.19 1.01 -40.66
N ASP A 163 7.22 1.33 -41.53
CA ASP A 163 5.93 1.88 -41.11
C ASP A 163 5.12 0.89 -40.29
N PHE A 164 5.10 -0.39 -40.71
CA PHE A 164 4.39 -1.45 -40.00
C PHE A 164 4.96 -1.68 -38.60
N ILE A 165 6.29 -1.78 -38.50
CA ILE A 165 6.97 -2.00 -37.23
C ILE A 165 6.81 -0.79 -36.32
N TRP A 166 6.90 0.42 -36.86
CA TRP A 166 6.65 1.66 -36.13
C TRP A 166 5.22 1.73 -35.58
N SER A 167 4.21 1.39 -36.40
CA SER A 167 2.82 1.33 -35.94
C SER A 167 2.67 0.30 -34.81
N MET A 168 3.17 -0.92 -34.95
CA MET A 168 3.12 -1.92 -33.86
C MET A 168 3.80 -1.43 -32.58
N TRP A 169 4.95 -0.75 -32.70
CA TRP A 169 5.64 -0.14 -31.56
C TRP A 169 4.80 0.94 -30.87
N SER A 170 4.02 1.72 -31.63
CA SER A 170 3.12 2.74 -31.06
C SER A 170 2.02 2.14 -30.16
N TYR A 171 1.69 0.85 -30.35
CA TYR A 171 0.80 0.08 -29.46
C TYR A 171 1.52 -0.59 -28.28
N GLY A 172 2.82 -0.29 -28.06
CA GLY A 172 3.61 -0.86 -26.98
C GLY A 172 4.10 -2.28 -27.23
N VAL A 173 4.12 -2.74 -28.49
CA VAL A 173 4.59 -4.08 -28.85
C VAL A 173 6.07 -4.04 -29.21
N LEU A 174 6.91 -4.63 -28.34
CA LEU A 174 8.36 -4.70 -28.53
C LEU A 174 8.80 -5.89 -29.38
N SER A 175 8.14 -7.03 -29.20
CA SER A 175 8.40 -8.28 -29.93
C SER A 175 7.61 -8.29 -31.23
N SER A 176 7.97 -7.41 -32.17
CA SER A 176 7.35 -7.35 -33.50
C SER A 176 8.30 -7.74 -34.61
N ILE A 177 7.76 -8.48 -35.58
CA ILE A 177 8.42 -8.94 -36.79
C ILE A 177 7.56 -8.55 -37.98
N PHE A 178 8.18 -8.03 -39.04
CA PHE A 178 7.53 -7.88 -40.33
C PHE A 178 8.18 -8.83 -41.35
N LEU A 179 7.37 -9.71 -41.92
CA LEU A 179 7.78 -10.70 -42.92
C LEU A 179 7.32 -10.23 -44.32
N CYS A 180 8.27 -10.20 -45.24
CA CYS A 180 8.03 -9.85 -46.64
C CYS A 180 8.91 -10.68 -47.58
N LEU A 181 8.54 -10.72 -48.85
CA LEU A 181 9.37 -11.22 -49.93
C LEU A 181 9.97 -10.01 -50.66
N ASP A 182 11.27 -10.07 -50.95
CA ASP A 182 11.90 -9.06 -51.80
C ASP A 182 11.63 -9.31 -53.29
N GLU A 183 12.23 -8.49 -54.16
CA GLU A 183 12.05 -8.59 -55.62
C GLU A 183 12.52 -9.93 -56.21
N LEU A 184 13.38 -10.65 -55.50
CA LEU A 184 13.92 -11.97 -55.89
C LEU A 184 13.16 -13.12 -55.22
N ASP A 185 11.97 -12.85 -54.65
CA ASP A 185 11.19 -13.80 -53.86
C ASP A 185 11.98 -14.41 -52.67
N THR A 186 13.01 -13.70 -52.18
CA THR A 186 13.76 -14.10 -50.99
C THR A 186 13.06 -13.57 -49.73
N PRO A 187 12.82 -14.43 -48.74
CA PRO A 187 12.14 -14.01 -47.52
C PRO A 187 13.05 -13.18 -46.64
N ARG A 188 12.54 -12.01 -46.25
CA ARG A 188 13.21 -11.10 -45.35
C ARG A 188 12.35 -10.84 -44.14
N ILE A 189 13.00 -10.84 -42.98
CA ILE A 189 12.40 -10.46 -41.72
C ILE A 189 12.97 -9.13 -41.29
N TYR A 190 12.09 -8.31 -40.72
CA TYR A 190 12.45 -7.03 -40.16
C TYR A 190 12.03 -6.99 -38.69
N THR A 191 12.87 -6.38 -37.86
CA THR A 191 12.53 -6.04 -36.48
C THR A 191 13.20 -4.71 -36.13
N PHE A 192 13.01 -4.24 -34.92
CA PHE A 192 13.57 -2.98 -34.45
C PHE A 192 14.08 -3.10 -33.03
N ASN A 193 14.96 -2.19 -32.65
CA ASN A 193 15.32 -1.93 -31.27
C ASN A 193 15.05 -0.44 -30.94
N PRO A 194 14.12 -0.13 -30.03
CA PRO A 194 13.80 1.26 -29.68
C PRO A 194 14.71 1.83 -28.58
N TYR A 195 15.63 1.02 -28.04
CA TYR A 195 16.38 1.32 -26.82
C TYR A 195 17.89 1.42 -27.04
N ASP A 196 18.44 0.79 -28.07
CA ASP A 196 19.83 0.97 -28.47
C ASP A 196 20.08 0.49 -29.91
N ASP A 197 21.36 0.50 -30.30
CA ASP A 197 21.83 -0.02 -31.58
C ASP A 197 22.22 -1.52 -31.52
N TYR A 198 21.87 -2.25 -30.46
CA TYR A 198 22.20 -3.67 -30.33
C TYR A 198 21.23 -4.56 -31.11
N ALA A 199 21.81 -5.47 -31.89
CA ALA A 199 21.18 -6.66 -32.44
C ALA A 199 22.24 -7.77 -32.61
N PRO A 200 21.86 -9.06 -32.63
CA PRO A 200 22.77 -10.15 -32.97
C PRO A 200 23.44 -9.93 -34.33
N SER A 201 24.63 -10.52 -34.54
CA SER A 201 25.45 -10.29 -35.74
C SER A 201 24.80 -10.72 -37.06
N SER A 202 23.78 -11.58 -37.01
CA SER A 202 22.99 -11.97 -38.19
C SER A 202 22.03 -10.87 -38.68
N TRP A 203 21.79 -9.84 -37.87
CA TRP A 203 20.97 -8.70 -38.24
C TRP A 203 21.79 -7.58 -38.89
N THR A 204 21.28 -7.09 -40.01
CA THR A 204 21.82 -5.92 -40.72
C THR A 204 21.00 -4.69 -40.40
N ARG A 205 21.65 -3.60 -40.00
CA ARG A 205 20.99 -2.31 -39.77
C ARG A 205 20.53 -1.72 -41.11
N VAL A 206 19.25 -1.40 -41.21
CA VAL A 206 18.64 -0.83 -42.43
C VAL A 206 18.44 0.67 -42.30
N HIS A 207 17.86 1.09 -41.18
CA HIS A 207 17.46 2.48 -40.97
C HIS A 207 17.63 2.84 -39.50
N ARG A 208 18.02 4.08 -39.25
CA ARG A 208 18.06 4.66 -37.91
C ARG A 208 17.20 5.91 -37.93
N SER A 209 16.23 5.93 -37.04
CA SER A 209 15.35 7.06 -36.78
C SER A 209 15.50 7.48 -35.32
N HIS A 210 14.70 8.45 -34.92
CA HIS A 210 14.61 8.91 -33.54
C HIS A 210 13.21 8.65 -33.01
N SER A 211 13.15 8.11 -31.81
CA SER A 211 11.93 7.98 -31.03
C SER A 211 11.76 9.18 -30.09
N ARG A 212 11.24 8.93 -28.89
CA ARG A 212 10.95 9.95 -27.88
C ARG A 212 12.23 10.69 -27.49
N ASN A 213 12.14 12.01 -27.36
CA ASN A 213 13.23 12.88 -26.93
C ASN A 213 14.54 12.70 -27.72
N GLY A 214 14.46 12.35 -29.00
CA GLY A 214 15.65 12.14 -29.84
C GLY A 214 16.39 10.83 -29.54
N HIS A 215 15.82 9.91 -28.75
CA HIS A 215 16.44 8.62 -28.46
C HIS A 215 16.48 7.75 -29.72
N PRO A 216 17.56 7.00 -30.02
CA PRO A 216 17.63 6.17 -31.21
C PRO A 216 16.50 5.15 -31.31
N TRP A 217 16.09 4.89 -32.54
CA TRP A 217 15.22 3.78 -32.93
C TRP A 217 15.83 3.15 -34.18
N THR A 218 16.23 1.89 -34.08
CA THR A 218 17.02 1.26 -35.13
C THR A 218 16.27 0.08 -35.72
N LEU A 219 16.09 0.11 -37.04
CA LEU A 219 15.45 -0.94 -37.83
C LEU A 219 16.51 -1.90 -38.34
N TYR A 220 16.24 -3.19 -38.16
CA TYR A 220 17.09 -4.28 -38.58
C TYR A 220 16.38 -5.18 -39.59
N ARG A 221 17.19 -5.80 -40.45
CA ARG A 221 16.76 -6.80 -41.42
C ARG A 221 17.70 -7.99 -41.39
N GLN A 222 17.11 -9.17 -41.52
CA GLN A 222 17.84 -10.41 -41.66
C GLN A 222 17.21 -11.23 -42.79
N GLU A 223 18.04 -11.98 -43.50
CA GLU A 223 17.55 -13.03 -44.41
C GLU A 223 17.10 -14.23 -43.58
N TYR A 224 15.90 -14.71 -43.84
CA TYR A 224 15.35 -15.79 -43.03
C TYR A 224 16.12 -17.09 -43.25
N THR A 225 16.70 -17.63 -42.18
CA THR A 225 17.38 -18.93 -42.15
C THR A 225 16.49 -19.97 -41.47
N HIS A 226 16.40 -21.16 -42.06
CA HIS A 226 15.66 -22.27 -41.44
C HIS A 226 16.45 -22.89 -40.28
N GLY A 227 15.76 -23.27 -39.21
CA GLY A 227 16.35 -24.05 -38.10
C GLY A 227 15.96 -23.57 -36.69
N ARG A 228 16.44 -24.28 -35.66
CA ARG A 228 16.18 -23.93 -34.25
C ARG A 228 16.92 -22.68 -33.79
N ASP A 229 18.13 -22.47 -34.30
CA ASP A 229 18.95 -21.30 -33.95
C ASP A 229 18.35 -20.00 -34.49
N ALA A 230 17.52 -20.10 -35.54
CA ALA A 230 16.79 -18.98 -36.10
C ALA A 230 15.97 -18.23 -35.04
N CYS A 231 15.42 -18.90 -34.02
CA CYS A 231 14.57 -18.24 -33.04
C CYS A 231 15.33 -17.39 -32.02
N ASN A 232 16.49 -17.87 -31.58
CA ASN A 232 17.35 -17.10 -30.67
C ASN A 232 17.89 -15.85 -31.36
N GLU A 233 18.08 -15.93 -32.67
CA GLU A 233 18.46 -14.79 -33.50
C GLU A 233 17.28 -13.86 -33.76
N VAL A 234 16.10 -14.41 -34.07
CA VAL A 234 14.91 -13.65 -34.45
C VAL A 234 14.30 -12.89 -33.27
N VAL A 235 14.23 -13.53 -32.10
CA VAL A 235 13.65 -12.97 -30.86
C VAL A 235 14.77 -12.81 -29.84
N PHE A 236 15.46 -11.68 -29.92
CA PHE A 236 16.50 -11.32 -28.95
C PHE A 236 15.98 -10.31 -27.93
N ASP A 237 16.63 -10.28 -26.76
CA ASP A 237 16.27 -9.36 -25.69
C ASP A 237 16.77 -7.94 -25.98
N LYS A 238 15.83 -7.05 -26.25
CA LYS A 238 16.05 -5.62 -26.50
C LYS A 238 16.07 -4.78 -25.21
N THR A 239 15.71 -5.37 -24.07
CA THR A 239 15.49 -4.64 -22.80
C THR A 239 16.70 -4.64 -21.87
N ARG A 240 17.82 -5.25 -22.30
CA ARG A 240 19.00 -5.46 -21.45
C ARG A 240 19.69 -4.15 -21.08
N ILE A 241 19.85 -3.25 -22.05
CA ILE A 241 20.52 -1.95 -21.90
C ILE A 241 19.68 -0.94 -22.64
N LEU A 242 19.37 0.19 -21.99
CA LEU A 242 18.50 1.20 -22.57
C LEU A 242 19.25 2.45 -23.06
N GLN A 243 20.57 2.52 -22.90
CA GLN A 243 21.46 3.58 -23.39
C GLN A 243 20.93 5.02 -23.21
N GLY A 244 20.33 5.30 -22.06
CA GLY A 244 19.79 6.61 -21.71
C GLY A 244 18.30 6.81 -22.03
N TYR A 245 17.59 5.78 -22.48
CA TYR A 245 16.15 5.84 -22.75
C TYR A 245 15.38 6.45 -21.56
N PRO A 246 14.51 7.45 -21.79
CA PRO A 246 13.76 8.08 -20.73
C PRO A 246 12.59 7.20 -20.30
N ILE A 247 12.68 6.65 -19.09
CA ILE A 247 11.54 6.02 -18.41
C ILE A 247 10.71 7.14 -17.78
N ARG A 248 9.44 7.25 -18.21
CA ARG A 248 8.55 8.28 -17.68
C ARG A 248 7.97 7.82 -16.35
N VAL A 249 8.15 8.64 -15.33
CA VAL A 249 7.69 8.32 -13.98
C VAL A 249 6.82 9.44 -13.44
N ASN A 250 5.79 9.11 -12.66
CA ASN A 250 5.19 10.09 -11.77
C ASN A 250 5.58 9.81 -10.33
N ALA A 251 5.76 10.87 -9.58
CA ALA A 251 6.24 10.83 -8.21
C ALA A 251 5.44 11.80 -7.37
N CYS A 252 5.02 11.34 -6.19
CA CYS A 252 4.47 12.20 -5.16
C CYS A 252 5.34 12.10 -3.89
N PRO A 253 5.74 13.24 -3.29
CA PRO A 253 6.49 13.23 -2.05
C PRO A 253 5.64 12.59 -0.94
N ARG A 254 6.18 11.57 -0.28
CA ARG A 254 5.54 10.87 0.84
C ARG A 254 6.62 10.38 1.80
N GLU A 255 6.87 11.13 2.86
CA GLU A 255 7.92 10.76 3.81
C GLU A 255 7.45 9.61 4.71
N PRO A 256 8.33 8.62 5.03
CA PRO A 256 9.74 8.53 4.67
C PRO A 256 10.02 7.70 3.39
N THR A 257 8.98 7.29 2.66
CA THR A 257 9.12 6.35 1.55
C THR A 257 9.63 7.00 0.27
N LEU A 258 9.27 8.25 -0.02
CA LEU A 258 9.73 9.00 -1.18
C LEU A 258 9.98 10.47 -0.84
N TYR A 259 11.24 10.88 -0.93
CA TYR A 259 11.66 12.27 -0.88
C TYR A 259 12.02 12.75 -2.28
N ILE A 260 11.55 13.95 -2.64
CA ILE A 260 11.87 14.61 -3.91
C ILE A 260 12.63 15.90 -3.60
N HIS A 261 13.90 15.98 -4.00
CA HIS A 261 14.80 17.10 -3.76
C HIS A 261 14.76 18.09 -4.94
N PRO A 262 14.09 19.25 -4.84
CA PRO A 262 13.93 20.16 -5.98
C PRO A 262 15.25 20.77 -6.46
N SER A 263 16.26 20.81 -5.60
CA SER A 263 17.60 21.34 -5.89
C SER A 263 18.49 20.38 -6.68
N LYS A 264 18.12 19.10 -6.77
CA LYS A 264 18.90 18.06 -7.45
C LYS A 264 18.24 17.66 -8.77
N THR A 265 19.04 17.11 -9.68
CA THR A 265 18.59 16.70 -11.01
C THR A 265 18.86 15.22 -11.26
N GLY A 266 18.22 14.65 -12.28
CA GLY A 266 18.39 13.25 -12.66
C GLY A 266 17.99 12.29 -11.53
N LEU A 267 18.81 11.27 -11.29
CA LEU A 267 18.53 10.23 -10.30
C LEU A 267 18.68 10.72 -8.85
N GLU A 268 19.57 11.67 -8.60
CA GLU A 268 19.81 12.20 -7.25
C GLU A 268 18.65 13.04 -6.70
N LYS A 269 17.69 13.39 -7.57
CA LYS A 269 16.45 14.05 -7.21
C LYS A 269 15.60 13.20 -6.27
N PHE A 270 15.69 11.88 -6.33
CA PHE A 270 14.84 10.97 -5.57
C PHE A 270 15.61 10.25 -4.48
N SER A 271 15.00 10.15 -3.30
CA SER A 271 15.51 9.33 -2.18
C SER A 271 14.35 8.77 -1.36
N GLY A 272 14.63 8.09 -0.24
CA GLY A 272 13.65 7.24 0.43
C GLY A 272 13.59 5.83 -0.18
N GLU A 273 12.83 4.93 0.41
CA GLU A 273 12.69 3.54 -0.03
C GLU A 273 12.30 3.43 -1.52
N ASP A 274 11.26 4.14 -1.93
CA ASP A 274 10.73 4.17 -3.29
C ASP A 274 11.68 4.87 -4.27
N GLY A 275 12.28 5.97 -3.84
CA GLY A 275 13.25 6.71 -4.63
C GLY A 275 14.47 5.84 -4.95
N MET A 276 15.01 5.14 -3.94
CA MET A 276 16.16 4.26 -4.09
C MET A 276 15.85 3.06 -4.99
N MET A 277 14.65 2.48 -4.89
CA MET A 277 14.25 1.36 -5.75
C MET A 277 14.19 1.74 -7.23
N ILE A 278 13.45 2.80 -7.57
CA ILE A 278 13.25 3.21 -8.97
C ILE A 278 14.56 3.74 -9.58
N THR A 279 15.36 4.49 -8.82
CA THR A 279 16.67 4.96 -9.29
C THR A 279 17.64 3.81 -9.51
N SER A 280 17.65 2.79 -8.64
CA SER A 280 18.44 1.57 -8.83
C SER A 280 18.03 0.80 -10.09
N ILE A 281 16.72 0.69 -10.36
CA ILE A 281 16.20 0.10 -11.60
C ILE A 281 16.72 0.86 -12.82
N ALA A 282 16.64 2.20 -12.80
CA ALA A 282 17.13 3.03 -13.88
C ALA A 282 18.65 2.88 -14.09
N GLN A 283 19.43 2.81 -13.01
CA GLN A 283 20.88 2.58 -13.07
C GLN A 283 21.24 1.24 -13.70
N VAL A 284 20.60 0.16 -13.25
CA VAL A 284 20.83 -1.21 -13.79
C VAL A 284 20.50 -1.28 -15.27
N LEU A 285 19.48 -0.55 -15.71
CA LEU A 285 19.07 -0.47 -17.12
C LEU A 285 19.85 0.55 -17.95
N MET A 286 20.75 1.32 -17.35
CA MET A 286 21.40 2.49 -17.96
C MET A 286 20.37 3.45 -18.58
N ALA A 287 19.24 3.65 -17.91
CA ALA A 287 18.14 4.50 -18.35
C ALA A 287 18.22 5.89 -17.72
N THR A 288 17.51 6.85 -18.31
CA THR A 288 17.25 8.15 -17.65
C THR A 288 15.82 8.15 -17.09
N LEU A 289 15.58 8.96 -16.06
CA LEU A 289 14.23 9.20 -15.56
C LEU A 289 13.74 10.55 -16.11
N SER A 290 12.58 10.54 -16.75
CA SER A 290 11.85 11.76 -17.09
C SER A 290 10.63 11.83 -16.19
N ASP A 291 10.58 12.80 -15.28
CA ASP A 291 9.59 12.81 -14.23
C ASP A 291 8.45 13.81 -14.46
N ILE A 292 7.27 13.45 -13.97
CA ILE A 292 6.17 14.34 -13.67
C ILE A 292 6.01 14.31 -12.15
N SER A 293 6.69 15.23 -11.47
CA SER A 293 6.60 15.36 -10.01
C SER A 293 5.36 16.18 -9.62
N TYR A 294 4.52 15.63 -8.74
CA TYR A 294 3.38 16.30 -8.14
C TYR A 294 3.78 16.85 -6.77
N PHE A 295 4.05 18.16 -6.68
CA PHE A 295 4.48 18.82 -5.43
C PHE A 295 3.33 19.41 -4.60
N ASP A 296 2.09 19.30 -5.06
CA ASP A 296 0.95 20.06 -4.53
C ASP A 296 -0.26 19.16 -4.17
N VAL A 297 -1.35 19.76 -3.68
CA VAL A 297 -2.62 19.16 -3.14
C VAL A 297 -3.26 18.02 -3.98
N LYS A 298 -2.74 17.73 -5.17
CA LYS A 298 -3.19 16.67 -6.10
C LYS A 298 -2.41 15.36 -5.99
N CYS A 299 -1.72 15.11 -4.88
CA CYS A 299 -1.15 13.78 -4.64
C CYS A 299 -2.23 12.76 -4.25
N GLU A 300 -3.02 12.38 -5.23
CA GLU A 300 -3.96 11.27 -5.12
C GLU A 300 -3.30 10.03 -5.73
N LEU A 301 -2.77 9.17 -4.84
CA LEU A 301 -2.08 7.94 -5.24
C LEU A 301 -3.02 6.96 -5.95
N GLU A 302 -4.27 6.90 -5.47
CA GLU A 302 -5.33 6.00 -5.95
C GLU A 302 -6.70 6.65 -5.73
N PHE A 303 -7.35 7.09 -6.81
CA PHE A 303 -8.76 7.45 -6.79
C PHE A 303 -9.42 6.91 -8.06
N GLU A 304 -10.41 6.05 -7.85
CA GLU A 304 -11.32 5.58 -8.89
C GLU A 304 -12.66 6.27 -8.64
N ASP A 305 -13.14 7.01 -9.62
CA ASP A 305 -14.43 7.67 -9.49
C ASP A 305 -15.59 6.66 -9.59
N ALA A 306 -16.82 7.12 -9.34
CA ALA A 306 -18.01 6.27 -9.44
C ALA A 306 -18.20 5.63 -10.83
N ASN A 307 -17.52 6.15 -11.87
CA ASN A 307 -17.56 5.64 -13.23
C ASN A 307 -16.42 4.66 -13.55
N ALA A 308 -15.68 4.20 -12.55
CA ALA A 308 -14.53 3.31 -12.72
C ALA A 308 -13.40 3.92 -13.57
N THR A 309 -13.24 5.26 -13.52
CA THR A 309 -12.15 5.97 -14.18
C THR A 309 -11.10 6.40 -13.17
N TYR A 310 -9.84 6.16 -13.52
CA TYR A 310 -8.71 6.56 -12.69
C TYR A 310 -8.50 8.07 -12.72
N GLN A 311 -8.20 8.65 -11.56
CA GLN A 311 -7.76 10.03 -11.39
C GLN A 311 -6.31 10.09 -10.86
N GLY A 312 -5.77 11.31 -10.73
CA GLY A 312 -4.43 11.55 -10.21
C GLY A 312 -3.33 10.77 -10.94
N MET A 313 -2.44 10.15 -10.16
CA MET A 313 -1.29 9.42 -10.70
C MET A 313 -1.68 8.16 -11.49
N MET A 314 -2.83 7.56 -11.18
CA MET A 314 -3.32 6.36 -11.87
C MET A 314 -3.89 6.72 -13.25
N ALA A 315 -4.49 7.91 -13.39
CA ALA A 315 -4.92 8.43 -14.68
C ALA A 315 -3.75 8.55 -15.66
N ASP A 316 -2.60 9.04 -15.20
CA ASP A 316 -1.42 9.20 -16.06
C ASP A 316 -0.88 7.86 -16.57
N LEU A 317 -0.95 6.82 -15.75
CA LEU A 317 -0.58 5.46 -16.17
C LEU A 317 -1.58 4.92 -17.19
N ALA A 318 -2.88 5.07 -16.94
CA ALA A 318 -3.94 4.61 -17.84
C ALA A 318 -3.94 5.34 -19.19
N LEU A 319 -3.67 6.65 -19.17
CA LEU A 319 -3.51 7.50 -20.35
C LEU A 319 -2.13 7.38 -21.00
N LYS A 320 -1.26 6.49 -20.49
CA LYS A 320 0.11 6.24 -20.98
C LYS A 320 0.99 7.49 -21.02
N LYS A 321 0.70 8.49 -20.17
CA LYS A 321 1.55 9.69 -19.98
C LYS A 321 2.84 9.34 -19.24
N VAL A 322 2.75 8.40 -18.29
CA VAL A 322 3.89 7.80 -17.60
C VAL A 322 3.95 6.30 -17.84
N ASP A 323 5.12 5.71 -17.59
CA ASP A 323 5.36 4.28 -17.78
C ASP A 323 5.19 3.50 -16.47
N ILE A 324 5.69 4.04 -15.34
CA ILE A 324 5.59 3.46 -13.99
C ILE A 324 5.41 4.55 -12.93
N GLY A 325 4.64 4.27 -11.88
CA GLY A 325 4.53 5.16 -10.72
C GLY A 325 5.60 4.86 -9.67
N MET A 326 6.22 5.91 -9.12
CA MET A 326 7.32 5.76 -8.16
C MET A 326 6.87 5.39 -6.77
N ASN A 327 5.66 5.76 -6.37
CA ASN A 327 5.14 5.44 -5.03
C ASN A 327 4.70 3.97 -4.97
N MET A 328 5.11 3.26 -3.92
CA MET A 328 4.57 1.95 -3.61
C MET A 328 3.06 2.03 -3.35
N ARG A 329 2.34 0.97 -3.73
CA ARG A 329 0.90 0.82 -3.59
C ARG A 329 0.57 -0.57 -3.07
N TYR A 330 -0.56 -0.71 -2.38
CA TYR A 330 -1.02 -2.02 -1.94
C TYR A 330 -1.36 -2.91 -3.12
N LEU A 331 -0.93 -4.17 -3.07
CA LEU A 331 -1.14 -5.13 -4.14
C LEU A 331 -2.64 -5.35 -4.36
N LYS A 332 -3.15 -4.83 -5.47
CA LYS A 332 -4.54 -4.92 -5.92
C LYS A 332 -4.62 -5.19 -7.41
N SER A 333 -5.80 -5.62 -7.86
CA SER A 333 -6.08 -5.85 -9.28
C SER A 333 -6.55 -4.55 -9.93
N TYR A 334 -5.67 -3.86 -10.65
CA TYR A 334 -6.01 -2.64 -11.38
C TYR A 334 -6.40 -2.97 -12.82
N LYS A 335 -7.58 -2.53 -13.24
CA LYS A 335 -8.10 -2.76 -14.59
C LYS A 335 -7.26 -1.98 -15.60
N GLY A 336 -6.65 -2.68 -16.57
CA GLY A 336 -5.87 -2.03 -17.62
C GLY A 336 -4.56 -1.40 -17.14
N LEU A 337 -4.01 -1.88 -16.03
CA LEU A 337 -2.68 -1.53 -15.51
C LEU A 337 -1.93 -2.80 -15.10
N LEU A 338 -0.61 -2.71 -14.98
CA LEU A 338 0.24 -3.80 -14.55
C LEU A 338 0.75 -3.56 -13.14
N SER A 339 0.79 -4.64 -12.36
CA SER A 339 1.44 -4.70 -11.07
C SER A 339 2.84 -5.29 -11.22
N THR A 340 3.83 -4.64 -10.62
CA THR A 340 5.19 -5.22 -10.49
C THR A 340 5.23 -6.31 -9.43
N TYR A 341 6.36 -7.00 -9.35
CA TYR A 341 6.66 -7.98 -8.30
C TYR A 341 6.50 -7.35 -6.90
N PRO A 342 5.76 -7.97 -5.97
CA PRO A 342 5.60 -7.46 -4.62
C PRO A 342 6.95 -7.47 -3.90
N HIS A 343 7.44 -6.30 -3.48
CA HIS A 343 8.82 -6.17 -3.01
C HIS A 343 8.94 -6.12 -1.48
N ILE A 344 7.85 -5.82 -0.79
CA ILE A 344 7.83 -5.78 0.68
C ILE A 344 6.39 -5.87 1.19
N THR A 345 6.23 -6.13 2.48
CA THR A 345 4.94 -6.05 3.18
C THR A 345 4.79 -4.68 3.83
N SER A 346 3.59 -4.11 3.74
CA SER A 346 3.22 -2.94 4.53
C SER A 346 1.96 -3.21 5.34
N GLN A 347 1.82 -2.45 6.42
CA GLN A 347 0.78 -2.62 7.41
C GLN A 347 -0.08 -1.36 7.48
N LEU A 348 -1.38 -1.56 7.68
CA LEU A 348 -2.31 -0.48 7.93
C LEU A 348 -2.45 -0.29 9.45
N CYS A 349 -2.22 0.94 9.91
CA CYS A 349 -2.29 1.30 11.32
C CYS A 349 -3.40 2.33 11.54
N PHE A 350 -3.71 2.55 12.82
CA PHE A 350 -4.51 3.70 13.22
C PHE A 350 -3.75 4.55 14.24
N ALA A 351 -4.00 5.85 14.18
CA ALA A 351 -3.45 6.83 15.10
C ALA A 351 -4.58 7.68 15.72
N THR A 352 -4.43 7.97 16.99
CA THR A 352 -5.28 8.89 17.75
C THR A 352 -4.42 10.00 18.35
N LYS A 353 -5.06 11.09 18.78
CA LYS A 353 -4.36 12.08 19.60
C LYS A 353 -3.89 11.42 20.90
N LEU A 354 -2.64 11.64 21.29
CA LEU A 354 -2.14 11.18 22.58
C LEU A 354 -2.97 11.85 23.69
N LYS A 355 -3.60 11.05 24.56
CA LYS A 355 -4.39 11.62 25.65
C LYS A 355 -3.46 12.30 26.65
N GLU A 356 -3.76 13.55 26.99
CA GLU A 356 -2.99 14.30 27.97
C GLU A 356 -3.33 13.86 29.40
N SER A 357 -2.42 14.19 30.33
CA SER A 357 -2.57 13.91 31.76
C SER A 357 -3.91 14.43 32.30
N VAL A 358 -4.59 13.58 33.06
CA VAL A 358 -5.92 13.86 33.60
C VAL A 358 -5.92 15.10 34.51
N SER A 359 -7.06 15.79 34.62
CA SER A 359 -7.21 16.92 35.54
C SER A 359 -6.87 16.51 36.99
N SER A 360 -6.31 17.44 37.77
CA SER A 360 -5.88 17.17 39.14
C SER A 360 -6.99 16.67 40.08
N TRP A 361 -8.26 16.90 39.73
CA TRP A 361 -9.42 16.47 40.53
C TRP A 361 -9.72 14.99 40.39
N ILE A 362 -9.69 14.46 39.17
CA ILE A 362 -9.93 13.05 38.90
C ILE A 362 -8.83 12.19 39.54
N ILE A 363 -7.60 12.73 39.63
CA ILE A 363 -6.49 12.09 40.34
C ILE A 363 -6.84 11.84 41.82
N ILE A 364 -7.57 12.76 42.47
CA ILE A 364 -7.96 12.64 43.88
C ILE A 364 -9.10 11.64 44.06
N GLU A 365 -10.11 11.71 43.17
CA GLU A 365 -11.18 10.72 43.16
C GLU A 365 -10.65 9.30 42.91
N ALA A 366 -9.56 9.18 42.13
CA ALA A 366 -8.89 7.93 41.86
C ALA A 366 -7.96 7.43 43.00
N LEU A 367 -7.65 8.25 44.03
CA LEU A 367 -6.78 7.83 45.13
C LEU A 367 -7.34 6.61 45.88
N PHE A 368 -8.67 6.58 46.05
CA PHE A 368 -9.40 5.52 46.74
C PHE A 368 -10.69 5.19 46.02
N SER A 369 -11.04 3.90 45.98
CA SER A 369 -12.36 3.47 45.51
C SER A 369 -13.46 4.07 46.40
N ASN A 370 -14.65 4.29 45.84
CA ASN A 370 -15.80 4.83 46.57
C ASN A 370 -16.08 4.03 47.85
N MET A 371 -15.91 2.70 47.81
CA MET A 371 -16.06 1.83 48.97
C MET A 371 -15.03 2.12 50.07
N ALA A 372 -13.76 2.34 49.70
CA ALA A 372 -12.71 2.68 50.65
C ALA A 372 -12.92 4.07 51.27
N GLN A 373 -13.37 5.05 50.47
CA GLN A 373 -13.70 6.40 50.97
C GLN A 373 -14.83 6.34 52.01
N SER A 374 -15.91 5.61 51.72
CA SER A 374 -16.99 5.39 52.68
C SER A 374 -16.52 4.67 53.94
N GLY A 375 -15.65 3.68 53.80
CA GLY A 375 -15.04 2.97 54.93
C GLY A 375 -14.21 3.88 55.84
N ILE A 376 -13.37 4.73 55.26
CA ILE A 376 -12.56 5.71 56.02
C ILE A 376 -13.47 6.72 56.74
N PHE A 377 -14.50 7.23 56.05
CA PHE A 377 -15.47 8.15 56.66
C PHE A 377 -16.23 7.51 57.83
N LEU A 378 -16.61 6.24 57.69
CA LEU A 378 -17.27 5.47 58.75
C LEU A 378 -16.34 5.28 59.94
N ILE A 379 -15.09 4.85 59.72
CA ILE A 379 -14.08 4.66 60.77
C ILE A 379 -13.83 5.98 61.52
N PHE A 380 -13.70 7.09 60.79
CA PHE A 380 -13.53 8.41 61.38
C PHE A 380 -14.73 8.82 62.23
N THR A 381 -15.95 8.54 61.76
CA THR A 381 -17.18 8.85 62.51
C THR A 381 -17.28 8.02 63.79
N ILE A 382 -16.94 6.73 63.72
CA ILE A 382 -16.88 5.84 64.89
C ILE A 382 -15.82 6.34 65.88
N SER A 383 -14.63 6.68 65.40
CA SER A 383 -13.53 7.26 66.17
C SER A 383 -13.95 8.51 66.95
N MET A 384 -14.67 9.44 66.28
CA MET A 384 -15.24 10.61 66.94
C MET A 384 -16.23 10.26 68.06
N ILE A 385 -17.17 9.35 67.79
CA ILE A 385 -18.20 8.94 68.77
C ILE A 385 -17.54 8.29 69.98
N VAL A 386 -16.58 7.40 69.75
CA VAL A 386 -15.82 6.69 70.78
C VAL A 386 -15.00 7.67 71.63
N THR A 387 -14.28 8.59 71.00
CA THR A 387 -13.52 9.65 71.70
C THR A 387 -14.45 10.51 72.54
N ASN A 388 -15.59 10.94 71.99
CA ASN A 388 -16.59 11.74 72.70
C ASN A 388 -17.13 11.02 73.96
N TYR A 389 -17.39 9.71 73.83
CA TYR A 389 -17.87 8.88 74.94
C TYR A 389 -16.84 8.71 76.07
N PHE A 390 -15.59 8.35 75.74
CA PHE A 390 -14.57 8.05 76.76
C PHE A 390 -13.93 9.29 77.38
N GLU A 391 -13.84 10.40 76.63
CA GLU A 391 -13.24 11.63 77.15
C GLU A 391 -14.26 12.57 77.80
N GLY A 392 -15.56 12.38 77.57
CA GLY A 392 -16.64 13.23 78.09
C GLY A 392 -16.55 14.69 77.61
N LYS A 393 -15.91 14.93 76.47
CA LYS A 393 -15.75 16.27 75.88
C LYS A 393 -16.89 16.56 74.91
N ASN A 394 -17.03 17.83 74.51
CA ASN A 394 -17.94 18.21 73.43
C ASN A 394 -17.49 17.61 72.08
N ILE A 395 -18.45 17.36 71.18
CA ILE A 395 -18.22 16.81 69.83
C ILE A 395 -17.11 17.55 69.07
N SER A 396 -17.05 18.89 69.18
CA SER A 396 -16.00 19.70 68.55
C SER A 396 -14.59 19.32 69.03
N ASN A 397 -14.42 19.06 70.33
CA ASN A 397 -13.14 18.62 70.88
C ASN A 397 -12.78 17.20 70.45
N ALA A 398 -13.78 16.31 70.36
CA ALA A 398 -13.59 14.95 69.85
C ALA A 398 -13.22 14.95 68.35
N PHE A 399 -13.80 15.84 67.55
CA PHE A 399 -13.43 16.06 66.15
C PHE A 399 -11.99 16.55 66.00
N ILE A 400 -11.58 17.57 66.75
CA ILE A 400 -10.20 18.06 66.76
C ILE A 400 -9.23 16.96 67.20
N HIS A 401 -9.61 16.16 68.19
CA HIS A 401 -8.81 15.03 68.66
C HIS A 401 -8.64 13.96 67.56
N SER A 402 -9.73 13.61 66.87
CA SER A 402 -9.73 12.61 65.78
C SER A 402 -8.90 13.11 64.58
N ILE A 403 -8.99 14.41 64.24
CA ILE A 403 -8.13 15.03 63.23
C ILE A 403 -6.66 14.93 63.63
N ARG A 404 -6.33 15.21 64.90
CA ARG A 404 -4.94 15.14 65.37
C ARG A 404 -4.37 13.75 65.24
N LEU A 405 -5.17 12.73 65.54
CA LEU A 405 -4.78 11.32 65.37
C LEU A 405 -4.55 10.98 63.89
N ILE A 406 -5.43 11.40 62.97
CA ILE A 406 -5.25 11.20 61.51
C ILE A 406 -3.96 11.88 61.00
N LEU A 407 -3.70 13.09 61.49
CA LEU A 407 -2.51 13.86 61.12
C LEU A 407 -1.23 13.39 61.83
N ASN A 408 -1.30 12.33 62.66
CA ASN A 408 -0.21 11.85 63.51
C ASN A 408 0.43 12.96 64.35
N THR A 409 -0.39 13.90 64.82
CA THR A 409 0.05 14.99 65.71
C THR A 409 -0.16 14.63 67.17
N PRO A 410 0.67 15.15 68.11
CA PRO A 410 0.57 14.80 69.51
C PRO A 410 -0.81 15.10 70.10
N VAL A 411 -1.38 14.11 70.77
CA VAL A 411 -2.61 14.24 71.54
C VAL A 411 -2.33 15.00 72.83
N LYS A 412 -3.19 15.98 73.16
CA LYS A 412 -3.00 16.84 74.33
C LYS A 412 -3.29 16.12 75.65
N ASN A 413 -4.31 15.26 75.67
CA ASN A 413 -4.76 14.55 76.86
C ASN A 413 -5.07 13.09 76.50
N LEU A 414 -4.56 12.15 77.28
CA LEU A 414 -4.93 10.74 77.16
C LEU A 414 -6.18 10.43 78.00
N PRO A 415 -6.98 9.42 77.62
CA PRO A 415 -8.09 8.95 78.44
C PRO A 415 -7.63 8.57 79.85
N LYS A 416 -8.42 8.98 80.85
CA LYS A 416 -8.10 8.69 82.26
C LYS A 416 -8.37 7.23 82.64
N THR A 417 -9.36 6.61 82.00
CA THR A 417 -9.77 5.22 82.28
C THR A 417 -8.90 4.21 81.54
N THR A 418 -8.64 3.05 82.15
CA THR A 418 -7.85 1.97 81.53
C THR A 418 -8.49 1.46 80.24
N ALA A 419 -9.82 1.31 80.23
CA ALA A 419 -10.56 0.92 79.03
C ALA A 419 -10.44 1.96 77.90
N GLY A 420 -10.58 3.26 78.23
CA GLY A 420 -10.41 4.34 77.26
C GLY A 420 -9.00 4.40 76.69
N ARG A 421 -7.96 4.10 77.50
CA ARG A 421 -6.57 4.01 77.01
C ARG A 421 -6.39 2.88 76.01
N PHE A 422 -6.93 1.69 76.28
CA PHE A 422 -6.85 0.56 75.36
C PHE A 422 -7.54 0.87 74.02
N VAL A 423 -8.74 1.45 74.09
CA VAL A 423 -9.49 1.87 72.90
C VAL A 423 -8.73 2.95 72.12
N GLY A 424 -8.16 3.95 72.80
CA GLY A 424 -7.34 4.97 72.18
C GLY A 424 -6.07 4.43 71.52
N TYR A 425 -5.43 3.40 72.07
CA TYR A 425 -4.29 2.73 71.42
C TYR A 425 -4.72 1.96 70.17
N ALA A 426 -5.85 1.26 70.21
CA ALA A 426 -6.39 0.56 69.05
C ALA A 426 -6.77 1.54 67.93
N GLU A 427 -7.42 2.64 68.29
CA GLU A 427 -7.78 3.73 67.39
C GLU A 427 -6.55 4.38 66.74
N LEU A 428 -5.52 4.70 67.54
CA LEU A 428 -4.24 5.20 67.04
C LEU A 428 -3.61 4.25 66.03
N LEU A 429 -3.59 2.94 66.32
CA LEU A 429 -3.01 1.94 65.42
C LEU A 429 -3.77 1.84 64.10
N VAL A 430 -5.11 1.85 64.14
CA VAL A 430 -5.95 1.85 62.93
C VAL A 430 -5.73 3.11 62.11
N LEU A 431 -5.73 4.29 62.74
CA LEU A 431 -5.52 5.56 62.03
C LEU A 431 -4.09 5.69 61.48
N LEU A 432 -3.09 5.13 62.16
CA LEU A 432 -1.71 5.04 61.65
C LEU A 432 -1.63 4.18 60.38
N VAL A 433 -2.29 3.02 60.37
CA VAL A 433 -2.35 2.15 59.18
C VAL A 433 -3.06 2.88 58.02
N ILE A 434 -4.18 3.54 58.30
CA ILE A 434 -4.89 4.33 57.26
C ILE A 434 -4.00 5.46 56.74
N HIS A 435 -3.33 6.19 57.62
CA HIS A 435 -2.41 7.27 57.24
C HIS A 435 -1.27 6.77 56.37
N THR A 436 -0.63 5.66 56.75
CA THR A 436 0.49 5.10 55.96
C THR A 436 0.03 4.62 54.58
N LEU A 437 -1.13 3.98 54.48
CA LEU A 437 -1.73 3.60 53.19
C LEU A 437 -2.06 4.83 52.34
N LEU A 438 -2.61 5.89 52.95
CA LEU A 438 -2.96 7.12 52.25
C LEU A 438 -1.72 7.84 51.72
N THR A 439 -0.68 7.98 52.54
CA THR A 439 0.59 8.57 52.12
C THR A 439 1.25 7.72 51.03
N ALA A 440 1.26 6.39 51.15
CA ALA A 440 1.84 5.51 50.13
C ALA A 440 1.14 5.64 48.77
N ARG A 441 -0.21 5.69 48.76
CA ARG A 441 -0.98 5.89 47.52
C ARG A 441 -0.78 7.28 46.95
N PHE A 442 -0.73 8.31 47.81
CA PHE A 442 -0.48 9.68 47.36
C PHE A 442 0.89 9.81 46.69
N VAL A 443 1.93 9.22 47.29
CA VAL A 443 3.27 9.17 46.69
C VAL A 443 3.25 8.40 45.37
N SER A 444 2.60 7.24 45.31
CA SER A 444 2.48 6.45 44.08
C SER A 444 1.80 7.21 42.94
N VAL A 445 0.77 8.00 43.24
CA VAL A 445 0.02 8.80 42.27
C VAL A 445 0.79 10.07 41.85
N LEU A 446 1.58 10.65 42.75
CA LEU A 446 2.45 11.79 42.43
C LEU A 446 3.68 11.39 41.60
N THR A 447 4.12 10.14 41.73
CA THR A 447 5.27 9.59 41.02
C THR A 447 4.89 8.94 39.70
N ASN A 448 3.75 8.25 39.62
CA ASN A 448 3.21 7.73 38.36
C ASN A 448 2.11 8.66 37.84
N SER A 449 2.34 9.29 36.69
CA SER A 449 1.29 10.06 36.02
C SER A 449 0.12 9.13 35.70
N ILE A 450 -1.05 9.36 36.28
CA ILE A 450 -2.29 8.73 35.82
C ILE A 450 -2.59 9.32 34.44
N SER A 451 -2.21 8.60 33.39
CA SER A 451 -2.69 8.86 32.04
C SER A 451 -3.99 8.11 31.83
N THR A 452 -4.89 8.66 31.02
CA THR A 452 -5.97 7.82 30.49
C THR A 452 -5.37 6.87 29.48
N ASP A 453 -5.82 5.62 29.50
CA ASP A 453 -5.37 4.62 28.53
C ASP A 453 -5.71 5.12 27.12
N ASN A 454 -4.70 5.07 26.25
CA ASN A 454 -4.90 5.34 24.83
C ASN A 454 -5.65 4.17 24.19
N ILE A 455 -6.21 4.39 23.00
CA ILE A 455 -6.84 3.32 22.25
C ILE A 455 -5.72 2.49 21.61
N ASP A 456 -5.56 1.26 22.07
CA ASP A 456 -4.49 0.37 21.61
C ASP A 456 -5.01 -0.85 20.86
N THR A 457 -6.17 -1.35 21.28
CA THR A 457 -6.76 -2.58 20.74
C THR A 457 -7.86 -2.28 19.73
N LEU A 458 -8.15 -3.27 18.87
CA LEU A 458 -9.25 -3.16 17.91
C LEU A 458 -10.61 -3.09 18.63
N GLU A 459 -10.74 -3.78 19.76
CA GLU A 459 -11.93 -3.78 20.60
C GLU A 459 -12.19 -2.39 21.20
N GLU A 460 -11.16 -1.75 21.73
CA GLU A 460 -11.24 -0.37 22.21
C GLU A 460 -11.61 0.60 21.07
N LEU A 461 -10.99 0.44 19.90
CA LEU A 461 -11.29 1.24 18.70
C LEU A 461 -12.75 1.11 18.25
N GLN A 462 -13.31 -0.09 18.39
CA GLN A 462 -14.72 -0.35 18.11
C GLN A 462 -15.63 0.26 19.17
N SER A 463 -15.26 0.17 20.45
CA SER A 463 -16.04 0.70 21.58
C SER A 463 -16.05 2.24 21.64
N ALA A 464 -14.97 2.89 21.22
CA ALA A 464 -14.82 4.34 21.28
C ALA A 464 -15.81 5.10 20.39
N ASN A 465 -16.35 4.44 19.36
CA ASN A 465 -17.35 4.99 18.44
C ASN A 465 -16.94 6.31 17.74
N TYR A 466 -15.64 6.59 17.62
CA TYR A 466 -15.13 7.77 16.93
C TYR A 466 -15.21 7.67 15.40
N PRO A 467 -15.32 8.79 14.66
CA PRO A 467 -15.17 8.81 13.22
C PRO A 467 -13.78 8.34 12.78
N VAL A 468 -13.75 7.48 11.76
CA VAL A 468 -12.51 6.93 11.20
C VAL A 468 -12.18 7.67 9.92
N LEU A 469 -11.10 8.43 9.92
CA LEU A 469 -10.62 9.16 8.75
C LEU A 469 -9.63 8.29 7.98
N ALA A 470 -9.80 8.14 6.67
CA ALA A 470 -8.85 7.42 5.83
C ALA A 470 -8.84 7.95 4.39
N SER A 471 -7.76 7.66 3.66
CA SER A 471 -7.75 7.85 2.21
C SER A 471 -8.69 6.84 1.52
N PRO A 472 -9.35 7.21 0.41
CA PRO A 472 -10.15 6.30 -0.43
C PRO A 472 -9.43 4.97 -0.74
N SER A 473 -8.11 5.00 -0.91
CA SER A 473 -7.28 3.84 -1.20
C SER A 473 -7.36 2.73 -0.15
N PHE A 474 -7.67 3.06 1.11
CA PHE A 474 -7.72 2.09 2.21
C PHE A 474 -9.10 1.48 2.44
N ARG A 475 -10.15 2.01 1.80
CA ARG A 475 -11.52 1.51 1.99
C ARG A 475 -11.62 0.01 1.72
N ASP A 476 -11.07 -0.44 0.60
CA ASP A 476 -11.14 -1.86 0.20
C ASP A 476 -10.17 -2.75 0.98
N THR A 477 -9.21 -2.15 1.69
CA THR A 477 -8.23 -2.86 2.50
C THR A 477 -8.76 -3.10 3.92
N LEU A 478 -9.75 -2.31 4.37
CA LEU A 478 -10.39 -2.48 5.67
C LEU A 478 -11.40 -3.63 5.62
N GLU A 479 -11.14 -4.71 6.35
CA GLU A 479 -12.06 -5.87 6.42
C GLU A 479 -13.20 -5.67 7.43
N ASN A 480 -13.04 -4.73 8.37
CA ASN A 480 -13.94 -4.58 9.51
C ASN A 480 -15.15 -3.68 9.19
N SER A 481 -16.34 -4.28 9.07
CA SER A 481 -17.57 -3.55 8.74
C SER A 481 -17.88 -2.39 9.70
N LYS A 482 -17.65 -2.57 11.02
CA LYS A 482 -17.90 -1.53 12.02
C LYS A 482 -16.99 -0.30 11.87
N LEU A 483 -15.81 -0.47 11.28
CA LEU A 483 -14.91 0.64 10.96
C LEU A 483 -15.35 1.31 9.65
N ILE A 484 -15.76 0.51 8.67
CA ILE A 484 -16.27 0.99 7.37
C ILE A 484 -17.52 1.85 7.55
N ASP A 485 -18.44 1.47 8.42
CA ASP A 485 -19.68 2.22 8.68
C ASP A 485 -19.43 3.65 9.22
N ARG A 486 -18.27 3.87 9.83
CA ARG A 486 -17.85 5.16 10.42
C ARG A 486 -16.75 5.84 9.60
N LEU A 487 -16.46 5.33 8.41
CA LEU A 487 -15.36 5.78 7.57
C LEU A 487 -15.73 7.09 6.87
N VAL A 488 -14.91 8.11 7.11
CA VAL A 488 -14.95 9.40 6.42
C VAL A 488 -13.75 9.46 5.49
N LEU A 489 -14.02 9.41 4.20
CA LEU A 489 -12.99 9.46 3.17
C LEU A 489 -12.47 10.89 3.00
N LEU A 490 -11.14 11.03 2.98
CA LEU A 490 -10.46 12.29 2.77
C LEU A 490 -9.66 12.22 1.46
N ASN A 491 -9.81 13.23 0.61
CA ASN A 491 -9.11 13.27 -0.68
C ASN A 491 -7.57 13.38 -0.50
N ASN A 492 -7.09 13.87 0.64
CA ASN A 492 -5.67 14.01 0.93
C ASN A 492 -5.29 13.32 2.25
N SER A 493 -4.31 12.42 2.25
CA SER A 493 -3.81 11.71 3.44
C SER A 493 -3.25 12.67 4.49
N ASP A 494 -2.59 13.76 4.08
CA ASP A 494 -2.00 14.73 5.02
C ASP A 494 -3.07 15.49 5.83
N THR A 495 -4.29 15.55 5.29
CA THR A 495 -5.42 16.12 6.04
C THR A 495 -5.92 15.20 7.15
N CYS A 496 -5.61 13.90 7.11
CA CYS A 496 -6.05 12.94 8.12
C CYS A 496 -5.38 13.21 9.47
N THR A 497 -4.04 13.28 9.49
CA THR A 497 -3.25 13.58 10.69
C THR A 497 -3.51 15.00 11.16
N THR A 498 -3.51 15.98 10.26
CA THR A 498 -3.84 17.39 10.57
C THR A 498 -5.20 17.53 11.25
N LYS A 499 -6.23 16.83 10.77
CA LYS A 499 -7.57 16.86 11.39
C LYS A 499 -7.62 16.21 12.76
N VAL A 500 -6.85 15.14 13.01
CA VAL A 500 -6.73 14.53 14.34
C VAL A 500 -6.00 15.46 15.32
N ILE A 501 -5.01 16.22 14.83
CA ILE A 501 -4.22 17.15 15.64
C ILE A 501 -5.04 18.38 16.03
N TYR A 502 -5.69 19.04 15.05
CA TYR A 502 -6.24 20.38 15.22
C TYR A 502 -7.77 20.44 15.40
N GLU A 503 -8.54 19.47 14.88
CA GLU A 503 -10.00 19.64 14.77
C GLU A 503 -10.85 18.89 15.80
N ASN A 504 -10.33 17.89 16.55
CA ASN A 504 -11.03 17.29 17.72
C ASN A 504 -10.20 16.17 18.39
N MET A 505 -10.40 15.94 19.69
CA MET A 505 -9.74 14.86 20.46
C MET A 505 -10.34 13.45 20.23
N GLU A 506 -11.36 13.33 19.37
CA GLU A 506 -12.18 12.12 19.21
C GLU A 506 -12.27 11.67 17.76
N ARG A 507 -11.12 11.59 17.08
CA ARG A 507 -11.03 11.11 15.70
C ARG A 507 -9.88 10.13 15.57
N ILE A 508 -10.05 9.16 14.69
CA ILE A 508 -9.06 8.14 14.38
C ILE A 508 -8.55 8.41 12.97
N CYS A 509 -7.24 8.49 12.78
CA CYS A 509 -6.64 8.48 11.45
C CYS A 509 -6.16 7.09 11.10
N VAL A 510 -6.51 6.59 9.92
CA VAL A 510 -6.05 5.31 9.38
C VAL A 510 -5.16 5.56 8.17
N ASP A 511 -3.93 5.09 8.26
CA ASP A 511 -2.94 5.21 7.20
C ASP A 511 -1.87 4.11 7.34
N ASP A 512 -0.96 4.06 6.37
CA ASP A 512 0.19 3.18 6.39
C ASP A 512 1.03 3.38 7.66
N CYS A 513 1.41 2.29 8.33
CA CYS A 513 2.13 2.35 9.60
C CYS A 513 3.43 3.15 9.50
N LEU A 514 4.20 3.01 8.41
CA LEU A 514 5.46 3.75 8.26
C LEU A 514 5.22 5.25 8.12
N SER A 515 4.15 5.63 7.40
CA SER A 515 3.75 7.04 7.27
C SER A 515 3.30 7.60 8.63
N LEU A 516 2.48 6.84 9.39
CA LEU A 516 2.02 7.27 10.71
C LEU A 516 3.18 7.38 11.72
N GLU A 517 4.11 6.43 11.72
CA GLU A 517 5.28 6.43 12.60
C GLU A 517 6.14 7.68 12.36
N ALA A 518 6.34 8.09 11.10
CA ALA A 518 7.04 9.33 10.76
C ALA A 518 6.35 10.59 11.30
N ILE A 519 5.03 10.66 11.20
CA ILE A 519 4.26 11.86 11.57
C ILE A 519 3.99 11.92 13.08
N ALA A 520 3.82 10.77 13.73
CA ALA A 520 3.42 10.68 15.13
C ALA A 520 4.41 11.31 16.09
N VAL A 521 5.71 11.23 15.77
CA VAL A 521 6.80 11.80 16.58
C VAL A 521 6.65 13.32 16.71
N GLN A 522 6.50 14.00 15.58
CA GLN A 522 6.43 15.46 15.55
C GLN A 522 5.14 15.99 16.18
N ASN A 523 4.06 15.21 16.09
CA ASN A 523 2.71 15.68 16.39
C ASN A 523 2.09 15.07 17.66
N LYS A 524 2.86 14.31 18.45
CA LYS A 524 2.39 13.63 19.67
C LYS A 524 1.12 12.80 19.41
N LEU A 525 1.15 11.98 18.37
CA LEU A 525 0.09 11.02 18.10
C LEU A 525 0.41 9.69 18.77
N HIS A 526 -0.64 9.02 19.24
CA HIS A 526 -0.56 7.64 19.70
C HIS A 526 -0.91 6.71 18.54
N ILE A 527 -0.05 5.76 18.23
CA ILE A 527 -0.31 4.73 17.23
C ILE A 527 -0.74 3.47 17.96
N GLY A 528 -1.90 2.93 17.59
CA GLY A 528 -2.39 1.69 18.19
C GLY A 528 -1.45 0.52 17.94
N THR A 529 -1.31 -0.34 18.94
CA THR A 529 -0.50 -1.56 18.82
C THR A 529 -1.07 -2.55 17.81
N HIS A 530 -2.40 -2.62 17.69
CA HIS A 530 -3.07 -3.51 16.75
C HIS A 530 -3.01 -2.99 15.31
N LYS A 531 -2.61 -3.87 14.38
CA LYS A 531 -2.54 -3.57 12.95
C LYS A 531 -3.86 -3.95 12.28
N LEU A 532 -4.45 -3.03 11.50
CA LEU A 532 -5.77 -3.21 10.88
C LEU A 532 -5.74 -4.14 9.67
N ALA A 533 -4.62 -4.15 8.94
CA ALA A 533 -4.41 -5.03 7.80
C ALA A 533 -2.91 -5.20 7.54
N ASN A 534 -2.55 -6.30 6.89
CA ASN A 534 -1.20 -6.54 6.40
C ASN A 534 -1.29 -6.98 4.94
N ASN A 535 -0.60 -6.29 4.04
CA ASN A 535 -0.67 -6.59 2.63
C ASN A 535 0.68 -6.30 1.95
N TYR A 536 0.91 -6.95 0.81
CA TYR A 536 2.08 -6.70 0.01
C TYR A 536 1.95 -5.36 -0.70
N VAL A 537 3.08 -4.71 -0.94
CA VAL A 537 3.13 -3.49 -1.76
C VAL A 537 3.97 -3.71 -3.00
N ASN A 538 3.62 -2.99 -4.05
CA ASN A 538 4.27 -3.03 -5.34
C ASN A 538 4.19 -1.67 -6.05
N TYR A 539 4.88 -1.55 -7.18
CA TYR A 539 4.70 -0.44 -8.11
C TYR A 539 3.68 -0.80 -9.20
N VAL A 540 3.01 0.21 -9.72
CA VAL A 540 2.04 0.07 -10.81
C VAL A 540 2.58 0.72 -12.07
N ALA A 541 2.47 0.00 -13.18
CA ALA A 541 2.89 0.40 -14.51
C ALA A 541 1.71 0.39 -15.49
N ARG A 542 1.85 1.03 -16.65
CA ARG A 542 0.83 0.97 -17.71
C ARG A 542 0.70 -0.44 -18.31
N ALA A 543 -0.50 -0.80 -18.79
CA ALA A 543 -0.85 -2.13 -19.31
C ALA A 543 0.13 -2.73 -20.34
N ASP A 544 0.70 -1.89 -21.19
CA ASP A 544 1.47 -2.25 -22.37
C ASP A 544 2.94 -1.83 -22.26
N TRP A 545 3.48 -1.78 -21.04
CA TRP A 545 4.86 -1.40 -20.80
C TRP A 545 5.83 -2.57 -21.09
N PRO A 546 6.71 -2.47 -22.11
CA PRO A 546 7.54 -3.59 -22.52
C PRO A 546 8.64 -3.98 -21.53
N LEU A 547 8.95 -3.10 -20.58
CA LEU A 547 10.04 -3.32 -19.61
C LEU A 547 9.57 -4.04 -18.33
N ILE A 548 8.28 -4.33 -18.19
CA ILE A 548 7.69 -4.85 -16.93
C ILE A 548 8.38 -6.13 -16.45
N ASP A 549 8.67 -7.08 -17.34
CA ASP A 549 9.28 -8.36 -16.96
C ASP A 549 10.73 -8.16 -16.51
N ARG A 550 11.48 -7.33 -17.24
CA ARG A 550 12.86 -6.97 -16.90
C ARG A 550 12.92 -6.25 -15.56
N VAL A 551 12.01 -5.31 -15.33
CA VAL A 551 11.89 -4.57 -14.06
C VAL A 551 11.53 -5.51 -12.91
N ASN A 552 10.62 -6.46 -13.11
CA ASN A 552 10.28 -7.46 -12.10
C ASN A 552 11.49 -8.32 -11.71
N VAL A 553 12.32 -8.74 -12.67
CA VAL A 553 13.57 -9.47 -12.39
C VAL A 553 14.54 -8.62 -11.56
N ILE A 554 14.66 -7.32 -11.87
CA ILE A 554 15.51 -6.41 -11.10
C ILE A 554 14.97 -6.26 -9.67
N ILE A 555 13.68 -5.98 -9.51
CA ILE A 555 13.03 -5.87 -8.20
C ILE A 555 13.22 -7.15 -7.39
N GLN A 556 12.99 -8.32 -7.99
CA GLN A 556 13.17 -9.61 -7.33
C GLN A 556 14.61 -9.78 -6.82
N ARG A 557 15.62 -9.47 -7.65
CA ARG A 557 17.02 -9.53 -7.24
C ARG A 557 17.35 -8.54 -6.12
N THR A 558 16.76 -7.34 -6.16
CA THR A 558 16.91 -6.33 -5.09
C THR A 558 16.33 -6.83 -3.77
N VAL A 559 15.19 -7.52 -3.80
CA VAL A 559 14.57 -8.14 -2.63
C VAL A 559 15.41 -9.30 -2.12
N GLU A 560 15.86 -10.20 -3.01
CA GLU A 560 16.73 -11.34 -2.67
C GLU A 560 18.07 -10.89 -2.06
N ALA A 561 18.59 -9.74 -2.49
CA ALA A 561 19.79 -9.13 -1.93
C ALA A 561 19.56 -8.42 -0.58
N GLY A 562 18.31 -8.31 -0.11
CA GLY A 562 17.96 -7.63 1.14
C GLY A 562 18.06 -6.09 1.08
N LEU A 563 18.19 -5.51 -0.12
CA LEU A 563 18.36 -4.06 -0.28
C LEU A 563 17.09 -3.28 0.09
N THR A 564 15.90 -3.85 -0.13
CA THR A 564 14.63 -3.23 0.27
C THR A 564 14.55 -3.04 1.78
N ASN A 565 14.89 -4.09 2.54
CA ASN A 565 14.97 -4.03 4.00
C ASN A 565 16.04 -3.05 4.46
N TYR A 566 17.21 -3.04 3.80
CA TYR A 566 18.28 -2.09 4.11
C TYR A 566 17.82 -0.64 3.93
N TRP A 567 17.23 -0.28 2.78
CA TRP A 567 16.74 1.08 2.52
C TRP A 567 15.64 1.47 3.50
N ARG A 568 14.68 0.59 3.76
CA ARG A 568 13.65 0.80 4.77
C ARG A 568 14.28 1.09 6.15
N SER A 569 15.16 0.20 6.60
CA SER A 569 15.86 0.32 7.88
C SER A 569 16.88 1.46 7.95
N SER A 570 17.23 2.11 6.83
CA SER A 570 18.15 3.26 6.80
C SER A 570 17.41 4.59 6.76
N ASN A 571 16.18 4.60 6.24
CA ASN A 571 15.31 5.78 6.23
C ASN A 571 14.46 5.89 7.52
N ILE A 572 14.12 4.78 8.17
CA ILE A 572 13.37 4.75 9.44
C ILE A 572 14.16 5.27 10.67
N PRO A 573 15.48 5.03 10.86
CA PRO A 573 16.22 5.40 12.07
C PRO A 573 16.27 6.90 12.35
N VAL A 574 16.18 7.74 11.31
CA VAL A 574 16.10 9.20 11.50
C VAL A 574 14.83 9.57 12.27
N VAL A 575 13.74 8.84 12.05
CA VAL A 575 12.48 8.97 12.80
C VAL A 575 12.54 8.18 14.12
N SER A 576 13.08 6.96 14.10
CA SER A 576 12.99 6.04 15.23
C SER A 576 14.00 6.30 16.35
N GLN A 577 15.18 6.88 16.07
CA GLN A 577 16.12 7.28 17.14
C GLN A 577 15.57 8.46 17.93
N GLU A 578 14.92 9.41 17.27
CA GLU A 578 14.19 10.48 17.95
C GLU A 578 12.96 9.90 18.69
N HIS A 579 12.26 8.92 18.13
CA HIS A 579 11.16 8.21 18.78
C HIS A 579 11.60 7.44 20.05
N VAL A 580 12.67 6.65 19.97
CA VAL A 580 13.24 5.93 21.13
C VAL A 580 13.80 6.93 22.12
N TYR A 581 14.48 7.99 21.68
CA TYR A 581 14.99 9.03 22.58
C TYR A 581 13.87 9.81 23.26
N LEU A 582 12.78 10.15 22.56
CA LEU A 582 11.62 10.85 23.11
C LEU A 582 10.78 9.94 24.00
N LEU A 583 10.51 8.69 23.60
CA LEU A 583 9.83 7.69 24.44
C LEU A 583 10.66 7.35 25.66
N GLN A 584 11.96 7.16 25.50
CA GLN A 584 12.86 6.88 26.62
C GLN A 584 13.01 8.12 27.49
N ASN A 585 12.98 9.35 26.94
CA ASN A 585 12.93 10.56 27.73
C ASN A 585 11.56 10.81 28.36
N THR A 586 10.43 10.41 27.77
CA THR A 586 9.11 10.53 28.42
C THR A 586 8.91 9.46 29.47
N MET A 587 9.40 8.23 29.25
CA MET A 587 9.42 7.16 30.23
C MET A 587 10.42 7.45 31.36
N ASN A 588 11.62 7.96 31.04
CA ASN A 588 12.58 8.41 32.05
C ASN A 588 12.12 9.73 32.71
N ALA A 589 11.39 10.61 32.02
CA ALA A 589 10.74 11.76 32.65
C ALA A 589 9.50 11.36 33.47
N GLN A 590 8.87 10.22 33.20
CA GLN A 590 7.88 9.62 34.10
C GLN A 590 8.52 9.10 35.39
N SER A 591 9.83 8.86 35.41
CA SER A 591 10.60 8.68 36.65
C SER A 591 11.10 9.99 37.28
N SER A 592 10.79 11.15 36.68
CA SER A 592 11.39 12.43 37.06
C SER A 592 10.67 13.12 38.21
N ALA A 593 11.50 13.78 39.03
CA ALA A 593 11.21 14.61 40.18
C ALA A 593 9.77 15.16 40.27
N VAL A 594 9.16 15.03 41.46
CA VAL A 594 7.85 15.63 41.74
C VAL A 594 7.91 17.15 41.48
N LEU A 595 7.33 17.58 40.36
CA LEU A 595 7.35 18.98 39.95
C LEU A 595 6.38 19.81 40.79
N PHE A 596 6.70 21.09 40.98
CA PHE A 596 5.79 22.05 41.66
C PHE A 596 4.40 22.11 41.01
N LYS A 597 4.31 21.84 39.70
CA LYS A 597 3.03 21.74 38.97
C LYS A 597 2.09 20.69 39.59
N ASN A 598 2.62 19.60 40.13
CA ASN A 598 1.84 18.51 40.72
C ASN A 598 1.24 18.92 42.09
N PHE A 599 1.87 19.87 42.79
CA PHE A 599 1.39 20.39 44.08
C PHE A 599 0.44 21.59 43.98
N LYS A 600 0.20 22.14 42.77
CA LYS A 600 -0.71 23.29 42.57
C LYS A 600 -2.08 23.05 43.22
N PHE A 601 -2.56 21.82 43.16
CA PHE A 601 -3.81 21.42 43.81
C PHE A 601 -3.73 21.60 45.34
N THR A 602 -2.71 21.02 45.98
CA THR A 602 -2.51 21.09 47.45
C THR A 602 -2.47 22.54 47.93
N PHE A 603 -1.76 23.43 47.22
CA PHE A 603 -1.73 24.85 47.56
C PHE A 603 -3.08 25.55 47.39
N ARG A 604 -3.86 25.21 46.36
CA ARG A 604 -5.23 25.73 46.20
C ARG A 604 -6.14 25.29 47.33
N LEU A 605 -6.10 24.02 47.71
CA LEU A 605 -6.91 23.48 48.81
C LEU A 605 -6.53 24.14 50.15
N PHE A 606 -5.23 24.28 50.41
CA PHE A 606 -4.73 24.98 51.58
C PHE A 606 -5.19 26.45 51.62
N GLY A 607 -5.07 27.16 50.49
CA GLY A 607 -5.55 28.52 50.35
C GLY A 607 -7.06 28.65 50.60
N MET A 608 -7.86 27.78 50.01
CA MET A 608 -9.31 27.72 50.25
C MET A 608 -9.63 27.49 51.73
N GLY A 609 -8.95 26.53 52.37
CA GLY A 609 -9.13 26.25 53.78
C GLY A 609 -8.81 27.44 54.69
N LEU A 610 -7.70 28.14 54.41
CA LEU A 610 -7.34 29.36 55.14
C LEU A 610 -8.34 30.50 54.93
N CYS A 611 -8.84 30.69 53.71
CA CYS A 611 -9.87 31.69 53.43
C CYS A 611 -11.16 31.39 54.22
N VAL A 612 -11.62 30.13 54.23
CA VAL A 612 -12.81 29.72 54.99
C VAL A 612 -12.59 29.90 56.49
N ALA A 613 -11.45 29.48 57.03
CA ALA A 613 -11.13 29.66 58.44
C ALA A 613 -11.07 31.14 58.85
N SER A 614 -10.47 31.98 58.01
CA SER A 614 -10.39 33.43 58.24
C SER A 614 -11.77 34.07 58.20
N PHE A 615 -12.62 33.66 57.26
CA PHE A 615 -14.00 34.14 57.16
C PHE A 615 -14.82 33.78 58.40
N ILE A 616 -14.74 32.51 58.86
CA ILE A 616 -15.43 32.05 60.08
C ILE A 616 -14.94 32.85 61.29
N PHE A 617 -13.62 33.04 61.43
CA PHE A 617 -13.05 33.82 62.54
C PHE A 617 -13.53 35.28 62.55
N ILE A 618 -13.57 35.94 61.39
CA ILE A 618 -14.11 37.30 61.27
C ILE A 618 -15.60 37.31 61.62
N ALA A 619 -16.38 36.34 61.14
CA ALA A 619 -17.80 36.23 61.48
C ALA A 619 -18.02 36.04 62.99
N GLU A 620 -17.22 35.20 63.65
CA GLU A 620 -17.26 35.01 65.12
C GLU A 620 -16.97 36.31 65.88
N ILE A 621 -16.00 37.10 65.41
CA ILE A 621 -15.68 38.42 65.99
C ILE A 621 -16.87 39.36 65.82
N ILE A 622 -17.46 39.43 64.62
CA ILE A 622 -18.61 40.31 64.33
C ILE A 622 -19.81 39.92 65.20
N VAL A 623 -20.13 38.63 65.31
CA VAL A 623 -21.21 38.12 66.15
C VAL A 623 -20.94 38.45 67.62
N LYS A 624 -19.73 38.22 68.13
CA LYS A 624 -19.38 38.61 69.50
C LYS A 624 -19.50 40.12 69.73
N PHE A 625 -19.14 40.94 68.75
CA PHE A 625 -19.24 42.38 68.87
C PHE A 625 -20.71 42.86 68.87
N LEU A 626 -21.56 42.26 68.03
CA LEU A 626 -22.98 42.60 67.89
C LEU A 626 -23.87 42.13 69.05
N PHE A 627 -23.49 41.06 69.76
CA PHE A 627 -24.27 40.49 70.87
C PHE A 627 -23.72 40.80 72.27
N HIS A 628 -22.61 41.56 72.36
CA HIS A 628 -22.03 41.99 73.64
C HIS A 628 -22.17 43.50 73.91
N TYR A 629 -22.72 44.24 72.93
CA TYR A 629 -23.45 45.48 73.12
C TYR A 629 -24.95 45.18 73.07
#